data_AF-A0A1D8A387-F1
#
_entry.id   AF-A0A1D8A387-F1
#
_cell.length_a   1.000
_cell.length_b   1.000
_cell.length_c   1.000
_cell.angle_alpha   90.00
_cell.angle_beta   90.00
_cell.angle_gamma   90.00
#
_symmetry.space_group_name_H-M   'P 1'
#
loop_
_entity.id
_entity.type
_entity.pdbx_description
1 polymer ?
#
loop_
_entity_poly.entity_id
_entity_poly.type
_entity_poly.pdbx_seq_one_letter_code
_entity_poly.pdbx_strand_id
1 'polypeptide(L)'
;MDRFQREFPDYPAASLPVIPAHWIDESWRNEACPFWQISPSMGVYVDYPDATQREFPENERFIIVPLDNRQHCDGEGRATDEWRDVLAAEYEARIGYNPFTDDPTMTVEAVAQTLAEYVREAGE
;
A
#
# COMPACT_ATOMS: atom_id res chain seq x y z
N MET A 1 6.63 -7.30 17.22
CA MET A 1 7.40 -7.41 15.97
C MET A 1 6.38 -7.70 14.89
N ASP A 2 6.27 -6.77 13.95
CA ASP A 2 5.27 -6.84 12.89
C ASP A 2 5.55 -8.03 11.97
N ARG A 3 4.52 -8.53 11.28
CA ARG A 3 4.63 -9.75 10.47
C ARG A 3 5.68 -9.54 9.37
N PHE A 4 5.69 -8.41 8.71
CA PHE A 4 6.67 -8.10 7.66
C PHE A 4 8.11 -8.20 8.16
N GLN A 5 8.42 -7.73 9.38
CA GLN A 5 9.79 -7.80 9.92
C GLN A 5 10.24 -9.24 10.18
N ARG A 6 9.28 -10.12 10.52
CA ARG A 6 9.58 -11.55 10.68
C ARG A 6 9.77 -12.23 9.33
N GLU A 7 8.96 -11.90 8.33
CA GLU A 7 9.07 -12.50 7.00
C GLU A 7 10.23 -11.90 6.18
N PHE A 8 10.61 -10.66 6.43
CA PHE A 8 11.66 -9.94 5.71
C PHE A 8 12.64 -9.28 6.70
N PRO A 9 13.49 -10.06 7.38
CA PRO A 9 14.38 -9.56 8.43
C PRO A 9 15.44 -8.57 7.90
N ASP A 10 15.79 -8.67 6.62
CA ASP A 10 16.78 -7.80 5.96
C ASP A 10 16.14 -6.57 5.29
N TYR A 11 14.81 -6.45 5.31
CA TYR A 11 14.12 -5.29 4.74
C TYR A 11 14.42 -4.04 5.58
N PRO A 12 14.84 -2.91 4.96
CA PRO A 12 15.20 -1.70 5.69
C PRO A 12 13.95 -1.01 6.25
N ALA A 13 13.51 -1.40 7.45
CA ALA A 13 12.28 -0.89 8.07
C ALA A 13 12.22 0.64 8.22
N ALA A 14 13.37 1.30 8.42
CA ALA A 14 13.46 2.76 8.49
C ALA A 14 13.15 3.46 7.14
N SER A 15 13.13 2.72 6.04
CA SER A 15 12.77 3.24 4.72
C SER A 15 11.28 3.13 4.39
N LEU A 16 10.49 2.44 5.22
CA LEU A 16 9.05 2.33 4.99
C LEU A 16 8.40 3.71 5.14
N PRO A 17 7.44 4.05 4.27
CA PRO A 17 6.53 5.14 4.56
C PRO A 17 5.72 4.81 5.82
N VAL A 18 5.07 5.82 6.41
CA VAL A 18 4.18 5.60 7.55
C VAL A 18 2.98 4.78 7.08
N ILE A 19 2.99 3.49 7.39
CA ILE A 19 1.91 2.56 7.06
C ILE A 19 0.68 2.91 7.91
N PRO A 20 -0.50 3.17 7.31
CA PRO A 20 -1.72 3.42 8.06
C PRO A 20 -2.09 2.24 8.97
N ALA A 21 -2.48 2.54 10.21
CA ALA A 21 -2.70 1.52 11.24
C ALA A 21 -3.86 0.56 10.93
N HIS A 22 -4.77 0.94 10.02
CA HIS A 22 -5.88 0.12 9.58
C HIS A 22 -5.54 -0.82 8.43
N TRP A 23 -4.32 -0.77 7.89
CA TRP A 23 -3.87 -1.73 6.89
C TRP A 23 -3.52 -3.06 7.53
N ILE A 24 -3.77 -4.16 6.82
CA ILE A 24 -3.50 -5.51 7.30
C ILE A 24 -2.20 -6.00 6.67
N ASP A 25 -1.22 -6.31 7.51
CA ASP A 25 0.05 -6.91 7.10
C ASP A 25 -0.17 -8.39 6.71
N GLU A 26 -0.11 -8.65 5.40
CA GLU A 26 -0.26 -9.97 4.79
C GLU A 26 1.07 -10.47 4.20
N SER A 27 2.19 -9.94 4.69
CA SER A 27 3.54 -10.33 4.27
C SER A 27 3.76 -11.85 4.37
N TRP A 28 4.40 -12.39 3.34
CA TRP A 28 4.72 -13.82 3.23
C TRP A 28 6.14 -14.02 2.71
N ARG A 29 6.92 -14.88 3.37
CA ARG A 29 8.36 -15.11 3.09
C ARG A 29 8.70 -15.49 1.65
N ASN A 30 7.75 -16.07 0.91
CA ASN A 30 7.98 -16.54 -0.45
C ASN A 30 7.78 -15.46 -1.52
N GLU A 31 7.28 -14.28 -1.13
CA GLU A 31 7.24 -13.12 -2.00
C GLU A 31 8.58 -12.38 -2.00
N ALA A 32 8.81 -11.54 -3.01
CA ALA A 32 10.02 -10.74 -3.12
C ALA A 32 10.10 -9.62 -2.06
N CYS A 33 8.95 -9.11 -1.62
CA CYS A 33 8.87 -7.97 -0.71
C CYS A 33 7.61 -8.01 0.18
N PRO A 34 7.55 -7.17 1.23
CA PRO A 34 6.38 -7.01 2.08
C PRO A 34 5.10 -6.61 1.33
N PHE A 35 3.95 -7.02 1.87
CA PHE A 35 2.64 -6.77 1.30
C PHE A 35 1.62 -6.35 2.37
N TRP A 36 0.81 -5.34 2.04
CA TRP A 36 -0.31 -4.89 2.88
C TRP A 36 -1.61 -4.90 2.10
N GLN A 37 -2.66 -5.43 2.71
CA GLN A 37 -4.02 -5.19 2.27
C GLN A 37 -4.45 -3.79 2.72
N ILE A 38 -4.86 -2.94 1.77
CA ILE A 38 -5.18 -1.53 1.99
C ILE A 38 -6.70 -1.27 1.94
N SER A 39 -7.44 -2.12 1.22
CA SER A 39 -8.91 -2.17 1.23
C SER A 39 -9.41 -3.60 1.06
N PRO A 40 -10.73 -3.86 1.18
CA PRO A 40 -11.28 -5.20 0.90
C PRO A 40 -10.97 -5.74 -0.50
N SER A 41 -10.73 -4.87 -1.47
CA SER A 41 -10.53 -5.19 -2.89
C SER A 41 -9.15 -4.81 -3.43
N MET A 42 -8.20 -4.42 -2.58
CA MET A 42 -6.90 -3.92 -3.02
C MET A 42 -5.80 -4.11 -1.98
N GLY A 43 -4.58 -4.35 -2.46
CA GLY A 43 -3.38 -4.33 -1.64
C GLY A 43 -2.19 -3.69 -2.36
N VAL A 44 -1.08 -3.60 -1.65
CA VAL A 44 0.16 -3.00 -2.15
C VAL A 44 1.36 -3.82 -1.73
N TYR A 45 2.19 -4.16 -2.70
CA TYR A 45 3.57 -4.59 -2.47
C TYR A 45 4.45 -3.36 -2.28
N VAL A 46 5.30 -3.38 -1.26
CA VAL A 46 6.25 -2.31 -0.99
C VAL A 46 7.67 -2.85 -1.13
N ASP A 47 8.19 -2.73 -2.33
CA ASP A 47 9.52 -3.25 -2.66
C ASP A 47 10.63 -2.43 -2.01
N TYR A 48 11.86 -2.92 -2.15
CA TYR A 48 13.05 -2.27 -1.60
C TYR A 48 13.24 -0.86 -2.20
N PRO A 49 13.69 0.10 -1.38
CA PRO A 49 14.00 1.44 -1.87
C PRO A 49 15.12 1.43 -2.92
N ASP A 50 16.06 0.48 -2.81
CA ASP A 50 17.09 0.21 -3.80
C ASP A 50 16.56 -0.70 -4.89
N ALA A 51 16.47 -0.19 -6.12
CA ALA A 51 15.99 -0.91 -7.28
C ALA A 51 16.76 -2.20 -7.57
N THR A 52 18.05 -2.27 -7.20
CA THR A 52 18.88 -3.47 -7.45
C THR A 52 18.55 -4.66 -6.55
N GLN A 53 17.73 -4.44 -5.52
CA GLN A 53 17.25 -5.48 -4.59
C GLN A 53 15.83 -5.97 -4.93
N ARG A 54 15.16 -5.35 -5.90
CA ARG A 54 13.83 -5.74 -6.37
C ARG A 54 13.91 -6.99 -7.23
N GLU A 55 12.81 -7.76 -7.30
CA GLU A 55 12.72 -8.91 -8.23
C GLU A 55 12.87 -8.47 -9.68
N PHE A 56 12.28 -7.33 -10.01
CA PHE A 56 12.38 -6.65 -11.30
C PHE A 56 12.89 -5.23 -11.07
N PRO A 57 14.20 -4.97 -11.26
CA PRO A 57 14.81 -3.65 -11.00
C PRO A 57 14.21 -2.50 -11.81
N GLU A 58 13.56 -2.80 -12.93
CA GLU A 58 12.84 -1.84 -13.77
C GLU A 58 11.47 -1.41 -13.23
N ASN A 59 10.89 -2.17 -12.30
CA ASN A 59 9.60 -1.83 -11.69
C ASN A 59 9.76 -0.70 -10.68
N GLU A 60 8.73 0.11 -10.54
CA GLU A 60 8.61 1.08 -9.46
C GLU A 60 8.49 0.40 -8.08
N ARG A 61 8.72 1.17 -7.02
CA ARG A 61 8.78 0.66 -5.64
C ARG A 61 7.45 0.11 -5.12
N PHE A 62 6.33 0.71 -5.51
CA PHE A 62 5.01 0.33 -5.00
C PHE A 62 4.21 -0.29 -6.13
N ILE A 63 3.68 -1.49 -5.91
CA ILE A 63 2.82 -2.19 -6.87
C ILE A 63 1.46 -2.41 -6.21
N ILE A 64 0.47 -1.66 -6.67
CA ILE A 64 -0.91 -1.71 -6.20
C ILE A 64 -1.64 -2.78 -7.03
N VAL A 65 -2.25 -3.76 -6.37
CA VAL A 65 -2.89 -4.90 -7.03
C VAL A 65 -4.35 -5.05 -6.61
N PRO A 66 -5.25 -5.44 -7.53
CA PRO A 66 -6.61 -5.80 -7.17
C PRO A 66 -6.63 -7.10 -6.36
N LEU A 67 -7.59 -7.20 -5.45
CA LEU A 67 -7.87 -8.40 -4.67
C LEU A 67 -9.26 -8.94 -5.00
N ASP A 68 -9.36 -10.26 -5.16
CA ASP A 68 -10.62 -11.00 -5.12
C ASP A 68 -10.68 -11.81 -3.83
N ASN A 69 -11.70 -11.58 -3.00
CA ASN A 69 -11.84 -12.21 -1.68
C ASN A 69 -10.56 -12.14 -0.83
N ARG A 70 -9.89 -10.97 -0.83
CA ARG A 70 -8.61 -10.71 -0.12
C ARG A 70 -7.42 -11.55 -0.59
N GLN A 71 -7.54 -12.20 -1.73
CA GLN A 71 -6.43 -12.89 -2.39
C GLN A 71 -6.04 -12.15 -3.66
N HIS A 72 -4.76 -12.23 -4.01
CA HIS A 72 -4.28 -11.70 -5.28
C HIS A 72 -5.03 -12.40 -6.42
N CYS A 73 -5.61 -11.61 -7.32
CA CYS A 73 -6.24 -12.12 -8.52
C CYS A 73 -5.50 -11.59 -9.75
N ASP A 74 -5.58 -12.33 -10.85
CA ASP A 74 -5.05 -11.89 -12.14
C ASP A 74 -5.73 -10.58 -12.55
N GLY A 75 -4.94 -9.50 -12.56
CA GLY A 75 -5.35 -8.16 -12.95
C GLY A 75 -4.12 -7.28 -13.17
N GLU A 76 -4.26 -6.23 -13.99
CA GLU A 76 -3.17 -5.28 -14.21
C GLU A 76 -2.96 -4.46 -12.93
N GLY A 77 -1.89 -4.77 -12.20
CA GLY A 77 -1.43 -3.93 -11.10
C GLY A 77 -0.96 -2.56 -11.61
N ARG A 78 -1.06 -1.55 -10.76
CA ARG A 78 -0.52 -0.21 -11.03
C ARG A 78 0.76 -0.02 -10.23
N ALA A 79 1.85 0.26 -10.93
CA ALA A 79 3.13 0.57 -10.32
C ALA A 79 3.34 2.10 -10.18
N THR A 80 4.03 2.53 -9.13
CA THR A 80 4.38 3.94 -8.86
C THR A 80 5.53 4.03 -7.84
N ASP A 81 6.33 5.09 -7.90
CA ASP A 81 7.34 5.43 -6.89
C ASP A 81 6.81 6.44 -5.85
N GLU A 82 5.58 6.90 -6.02
CA GLU A 82 4.99 7.98 -5.24
C GLU A 82 4.05 7.44 -4.16
N TRP A 83 4.42 7.58 -2.89
CA TRP A 83 3.59 7.11 -1.77
C TRP A 83 2.18 7.73 -1.75
N ARG A 84 2.07 9.00 -2.20
CA ARG A 84 0.79 9.68 -2.33
C ARG A 84 -0.16 8.96 -3.30
N ASP A 85 0.36 8.29 -4.33
CA ASP A 85 -0.49 7.57 -5.29
C ASP A 85 -1.09 6.31 -4.66
N VAL A 86 -0.37 5.67 -3.73
CA VAL A 86 -0.87 4.52 -2.96
C VAL A 86 -2.03 4.95 -2.06
N LEU A 87 -1.86 6.05 -1.31
CA LEU A 87 -2.94 6.61 -0.48
C LEU A 87 -4.13 7.08 -1.33
N ALA A 88 -3.86 7.67 -2.51
CA ALA A 88 -4.90 8.08 -3.44
C ALA A 88 -5.72 6.90 -3.95
N ALA A 89 -5.06 5.77 -4.26
CA ALA A 89 -5.75 4.56 -4.70
C ALA A 89 -6.69 4.04 -3.62
N GLU A 90 -6.23 3.94 -2.36
CA GLU A 90 -7.09 3.54 -1.24
C GLU A 90 -8.29 4.49 -1.08
N TYR A 91 -8.01 5.80 -1.11
CA TYR A 91 -9.03 6.84 -0.99
C TYR A 91 -10.08 6.72 -2.10
N GLU A 92 -9.66 6.55 -3.35
CA GLU A 92 -10.56 6.37 -4.48
C GLU A 92 -11.39 5.09 -4.32
N ALA A 93 -10.80 3.98 -3.88
CA ALA A 93 -11.52 2.73 -3.66
C ALA A 93 -12.59 2.81 -2.55
N ARG A 94 -12.39 3.66 -1.53
CA ARG A 94 -13.30 3.79 -0.39
C ARG A 94 -14.30 4.94 -0.53
N ILE A 95 -13.86 6.06 -1.09
CA ILE A 95 -14.58 7.34 -1.08
C ILE A 95 -15.02 7.74 -2.50
N GLY A 96 -14.37 7.22 -3.55
CA GLY A 96 -14.86 7.32 -4.93
C GLY A 96 -14.30 8.48 -5.77
N TYR A 97 -13.26 9.17 -5.31
CA TYR A 97 -12.54 10.18 -6.10
C TYR A 97 -11.06 10.26 -5.69
N ASN A 98 -10.23 10.94 -6.50
CA ASN A 98 -8.81 11.08 -6.20
C ASN A 98 -8.56 12.38 -5.40
N PRO A 99 -8.15 12.30 -4.12
CA PRO A 99 -8.09 13.46 -3.25
C PRO A 99 -7.12 14.54 -3.75
N PHE A 100 -6.06 14.15 -4.45
CA PHE A 100 -5.01 15.06 -4.90
C PHE A 100 -5.25 15.67 -6.27
N THR A 101 -6.07 15.02 -7.11
CA THR A 101 -6.48 15.58 -8.39
C THR A 101 -7.59 16.61 -8.18
N ASP A 102 -8.55 16.29 -7.31
CA ASP A 102 -9.71 17.14 -7.03
C ASP A 102 -9.39 18.31 -6.08
N ASP A 103 -8.53 18.08 -5.09
CA ASP A 103 -7.97 19.14 -4.24
C ASP A 103 -6.43 19.00 -4.15
N PRO A 104 -5.67 19.73 -5.00
CA PRO A 104 -4.22 19.62 -5.03
C PRO A 104 -3.55 20.20 -3.77
N THR A 105 -4.31 20.81 -2.85
CA THR A 105 -3.79 21.31 -1.56
C THR A 105 -3.87 20.28 -0.45
N MET A 106 -4.58 19.16 -0.64
CA MET A 106 -4.59 18.07 0.33
C MET A 106 -3.19 17.51 0.56
N THR A 107 -2.83 17.34 1.84
CA THR A 107 -1.58 16.69 2.23
C THR A 107 -1.78 15.20 2.43
N VAL A 108 -0.69 14.44 2.41
CA VAL A 108 -0.72 12.98 2.68
C VAL A 108 -1.22 12.67 4.09
N GLU A 109 -0.92 13.52 5.07
CA GLU A 109 -1.39 13.38 6.46
C GLU A 109 -2.89 13.58 6.56
N ALA A 110 -3.44 14.59 5.86
CA ALA A 110 -4.87 14.84 5.84
C ALA A 110 -5.63 13.69 5.18
N VAL A 111 -5.13 13.17 4.05
CA VAL A 111 -5.69 11.98 3.39
C VAL A 111 -5.66 10.76 4.31
N ALA A 112 -4.52 10.48 4.95
CA ALA A 112 -4.38 9.37 5.87
C ALA A 112 -5.32 9.49 7.08
N GLN A 113 -5.52 10.70 7.62
CA GLN A 113 -6.47 10.94 8.71
C GLN A 113 -7.92 10.66 8.27
N THR A 114 -8.34 11.19 7.11
CA THR A 114 -9.68 10.95 6.58
C THR A 114 -9.95 9.46 6.36
N LEU A 115 -8.97 8.73 5.82
CA LEU A 115 -9.07 7.27 5.65
C LEU A 115 -9.23 6.54 6.99
N ALA A 116 -8.45 6.91 8.00
CA ALA A 116 -8.56 6.32 9.33
C ALA A 116 -9.94 6.59 9.97
N GLU A 117 -10.49 7.80 9.78
CA GLU A 117 -11.83 8.15 10.23
C GLU A 117 -12.92 7.35 9.49
N TYR A 118 -12.81 7.23 8.16
CA TYR A 118 -13.73 6.45 7.34
C TYR A 118 -13.78 4.99 7.78
N VAL A 119 -12.62 4.34 7.93
CA VAL A 119 -12.53 2.92 8.32
C VAL A 119 -13.12 2.68 9.71
N ARG A 120 -12.82 3.59 10.66
CA ARG A 120 -13.39 3.55 12.01
C ARG A 120 -14.92 3.64 12.00
N GLU A 121 -15.51 4.42 11.09
CA GLU A 121 -16.96 4.60 10.98
C GLU A 121 -17.64 3.47 10.20
N ALA A 122 -16.97 2.90 9.21
CA ALA A 122 -17.43 1.74 8.46
C ALA A 122 -17.45 0.44 9.30
N GLY A 123 -16.66 0.39 10.39
CA GLY A 123 -16.52 -0.80 11.23
C GLY A 123 -15.67 -1.88 10.56
N GLU A 124 -14.72 -1.47 9.72
CA GLU A 124 -13.75 -2.33 9.03
C GLU A 124 -12.46 -2.54 9.82
#